data_AF-K9SVW5-F1
#
_entry.id   AF-K9SVW5-F1
#
_cell.length_a   1.000
_cell.length_b   1.000
_cell.length_c   1.000
_cell.angle_alpha   90.00
_cell.angle_beta   90.00
_cell.angle_gamma   90.00
#
_symmetry.space_group_name_H-M   'P 1'
#
loop_
_entity.id
_entity.type
_entity.pdbx_description
1 polymer ?
#
loop_
_entity_poly.entity_id
_entity_poly.type
_entity_poly.pdbx_seq_one_letter_code
_entity_poly.pdbx_strand_id
1 'polypeptide(L)'
;MAIKPIMPQTFPYVSSVTLRSQHFEIGKFGESELRKKLPSPLYWIKPERKVLWNLHLVKDYLLNGDRPDHQRLIEQYLSSLPTSQKLGAS
;
A
#
# COMPACT_ATOMS: atom_id res chain seq x y z
N MET A 1 -3.02 -20.94 12.84
CA MET A 1 -3.86 -20.64 11.66
C MET A 1 -3.32 -19.38 11.01
N ALA A 2 -2.86 -19.43 9.76
CA ALA A 2 -2.39 -18.24 9.05
C ALA A 2 -3.62 -17.45 8.57
N ILE A 3 -3.84 -16.26 9.13
CA ILE A 3 -4.89 -15.34 8.66
C ILE A 3 -4.45 -14.88 7.26
N LYS A 4 -5.08 -15.42 6.21
CA LYS A 4 -4.91 -14.90 4.85
C LYS A 4 -5.53 -13.50 4.84
N PRO A 5 -4.78 -12.44 4.50
CA PRO A 5 -5.37 -11.12 4.38
C PRO A 5 -6.43 -11.16 3.28
N ILE A 6 -7.68 -10.89 3.65
CA ILE A 6 -8.77 -10.68 2.69
C ILE A 6 -8.48 -9.33 2.05
N MET A 7 -7.79 -9.35 0.91
CA MET A 7 -7.46 -8.14 0.17
C MET A 7 -8.74 -7.62 -0.48
N PRO A 8 -9.13 -6.35 -0.25
CA PRO A 8 -10.26 -5.77 -0.96
C PRO A 8 -9.97 -5.82 -2.47
N GLN A 9 -10.90 -6.32 -3.28
CA GLN A 9 -10.72 -6.40 -4.75
C GLN A 9 -10.38 -5.04 -5.38
N THR A 10 -10.76 -3.94 -4.73
CA THR A 10 -10.55 -2.55 -5.16
C THR A 10 -9.13 -2.01 -4.92
N PHE A 11 -8.32 -2.66 -4.09
CA PHE A 11 -6.98 -2.21 -3.70
C PHE A 11 -5.94 -3.30 -3.94
N PRO A 12 -5.44 -3.44 -5.18
CA PRO A 12 -4.53 -4.52 -5.54
C PRO A 12 -3.15 -4.31 -4.90
N TYR A 13 -2.62 -5.40 -4.35
CA TYR A 13 -1.26 -5.48 -3.87
C TYR A 13 -0.33 -6.00 -4.97
N VAL A 14 0.76 -5.28 -5.22
CA VAL A 14 1.76 -5.65 -6.23
C VAL A 14 3.15 -5.81 -5.64
N SER A 15 3.97 -6.65 -6.26
CA SER A 15 5.36 -6.82 -5.82
C SER A 15 6.20 -5.57 -6.09
N SER A 16 7.31 -5.39 -5.38
CA SER A 16 8.30 -4.35 -5.70
C SER A 16 8.78 -4.42 -7.15
N VAL A 17 8.90 -5.61 -7.75
CA VAL A 17 9.31 -5.74 -9.16
C VAL A 17 8.24 -5.15 -10.08
N THR A 18 6.97 -5.49 -9.84
CA THR A 18 5.83 -4.96 -10.60
C THR A 18 5.70 -3.45 -10.44
N LEU A 19 5.81 -2.94 -9.20
CA LEU A 19 5.77 -1.50 -8.91
C LEU A 19 6.81 -0.73 -9.73
N ARG A 20 8.06 -1.23 -9.71
CA ARG A 20 9.19 -0.61 -10.39
C ARG A 20 9.09 -0.70 -11.91
N SER A 21 8.85 -1.90 -12.44
CA SER A 21 8.96 -2.16 -13.88
C SER A 21 7.71 -1.86 -14.69
N GLN A 22 6.51 -1.85 -14.08
CA GLN A 22 5.26 -1.75 -14.82
C GLN A 22 4.46 -0.48 -14.53
N HIS A 23 4.77 0.24 -13.44
CA HIS A 23 3.93 1.37 -13.02
C HIS A 23 4.66 2.71 -12.90
N PHE A 24 5.90 2.73 -12.38
CA PHE A 24 6.56 4.01 -12.06
C PHE A 24 7.98 4.14 -12.62
N GLU A 25 8.52 3.12 -13.28
CA GLU A 25 9.88 3.09 -13.82
C GLU A 25 10.97 3.48 -12.79
N ILE A 26 10.69 3.28 -11.49
CA ILE A 26 11.63 3.65 -10.42
C ILE A 26 12.67 2.54 -10.19
N GLY A 27 13.92 2.94 -9.96
CA GLY A 27 14.99 2.03 -9.55
C GLY A 27 14.84 1.55 -8.10
N LYS A 28 15.73 0.65 -7.66
CA LYS A 28 15.78 0.15 -6.27
C LYS A 28 15.94 1.28 -5.24
N PHE A 29 16.64 2.35 -5.60
CA PHE A 29 16.80 3.53 -4.75
C PHE A 29 15.47 4.24 -4.51
N GLY A 30 14.69 4.51 -5.57
CA GLY A 30 13.37 5.13 -5.46
C GLY A 30 12.40 4.30 -4.62
N GLU A 31 12.41 2.98 -4.77
CA GLU A 31 11.66 2.07 -3.91
C GLU A 31 12.07 2.19 -2.43
N SER A 32 13.38 2.31 -2.15
CA SER A 32 13.87 2.49 -0.78
C SER A 32 13.38 3.79 -0.16
N GLU A 33 13.41 4.89 -0.93
CA GLU A 33 12.90 6.19 -0.49
C GLU A 33 11.39 6.16 -0.26
N LEU A 34 10.63 5.47 -1.11
CA LEU A 34 9.20 5.25 -0.88
C LEU A 34 8.94 4.50 0.43
N ARG A 35 9.73 3.47 0.75
CA ARG A 35 9.56 2.74 2.02
C ARG A 35 9.85 3.58 3.25
N LYS A 36 10.75 4.57 3.15
CA LYS A 36 11.02 5.50 4.23
C LYS A 36 9.90 6.53 4.41
N LYS A 37 9.30 6.97 3.31
CA LYS A 37 8.26 8.01 3.30
C LYS A 37 6.86 7.48 3.60
N LEU A 38 6.55 6.27 3.11
CA LEU A 38 5.21 5.71 3.16
C LEU A 38 5.09 4.67 4.29
N PRO A 39 4.17 4.83 5.25
CA PRO A 39 4.04 3.92 6.38
C PRO A 39 3.44 2.55 6.01
N SER A 40 3.94 1.50 6.67
CA SER A 40 3.32 0.17 6.77
C SER A 40 2.38 0.12 7.97
N PRO A 41 1.24 -0.61 7.92
CA PRO A 41 0.79 -1.51 6.85
C PRO A 41 -0.09 -0.85 5.78
N LEU A 42 -0.12 0.50 5.71
CA LEU A 42 -1.05 1.22 4.85
C LEU A 42 -0.69 1.12 3.36
N TYR A 43 0.51 1.58 3.00
CA TYR A 43 0.97 1.64 1.60
C TYR A 43 1.69 0.38 1.16
N TRP A 44 2.24 -0.35 2.11
CA TRP A 44 2.91 -1.61 1.86
C TRP A 44 2.85 -2.50 3.08
N ILE A 45 2.92 -3.81 2.81
CA ILE A 45 2.99 -4.85 3.83
C ILE A 45 4.13 -5.80 3.51
N LYS A 46 4.61 -6.50 4.53
CA LYS A 46 5.63 -7.53 4.41
C LYS A 46 5.20 -8.79 5.17
N PRO A 47 4.21 -9.55 4.65
CA PRO A 47 3.68 -10.73 5.32
C PRO A 47 4.72 -11.87 5.41
N GLU A 48 5.69 -11.91 4.50
CA GLU A 48 6.79 -12.87 4.52
C GLU A 48 8.14 -12.19 4.17
N ARG A 49 8.89 -12.70 3.18
CA ARG A 49 10.16 -12.10 2.74
C ARG A 49 9.99 -10.98 1.71
N LYS A 50 8.83 -10.88 1.06
CA LYS A 50 8.58 -9.94 -0.03
C LYS A 50 7.73 -8.76 0.44
N VAL A 51 8.07 -7.58 -0.05
CA VAL A 51 7.25 -6.37 0.12
C VAL A 51 6.15 -6.38 -0.94
N LEU A 52 4.92 -6.14 -0.50
CA LEU A 52 3.76 -5.94 -1.34
C LEU A 52 3.27 -4.51 -1.14
N TRP A 53 2.96 -3.83 -2.24
CA TRP A 53 2.57 -2.43 -2.27
C TRP A 53 1.10 -2.29 -2.62
N ASN A 54 0.36 -1.49 -1.88
CA ASN A 54 -0.98 -1.07 -2.24
C ASN A 54 -0.89 -0.10 -3.42
N LEU A 55 -1.07 -0.61 -4.63
CA LEU A 55 -0.78 0.11 -5.86
C LEU A 55 -1.58 1.42 -5.96
N HIS A 56 -2.84 1.39 -5.53
CA HIS A 56 -3.74 2.53 -5.68
C HIS A 56 -3.29 3.69 -4.78
N LEU A 57 -3.00 3.42 -3.51
CA LEU A 57 -2.52 4.43 -2.58
C LEU A 57 -1.15 4.98 -2.98
N VAL A 58 -0.22 4.12 -3.39
CA VAL A 58 1.11 4.56 -3.82
C VAL A 58 1.02 5.43 -5.08
N LYS A 59 0.18 5.04 -6.05
CA LYS A 59 -0.05 5.80 -7.27
C LYS A 59 -0.63 7.17 -6.97
N ASP A 60 -1.66 7.20 -6.14
CA ASP A 60 -2.33 8.46 -5.80
C ASP A 60 -1.40 9.39 -5.01
N TYR A 61 -0.65 8.88 -4.03
CA TYR A 61 0.34 9.65 -3.30
C TYR A 61 1.42 10.24 -4.23
N LEU A 62 1.91 9.46 -5.21
CA LEU A 62 2.94 9.93 -6.13
C LEU A 62 2.42 11.01 -7.09
N LEU A 63 1.14 10.98 -7.45
CA LEU A 63 0.52 11.96 -8.36
C LEU A 63 0.05 13.21 -7.62
N ASN A 64 -0.60 13.02 -6.48
CA ASN A 64 -1.33 14.07 -5.76
C ASN A 64 -0.61 14.52 -4.49
N GLY A 65 0.28 13.71 -3.92
CA GLY A 65 0.86 13.94 -2.61
C GLY A 65 -0.16 13.77 -1.48
N ASP A 66 0.09 14.39 -0.34
CA ASP A 66 -0.74 14.27 0.86
C ASP A 66 -1.94 15.24 0.85
N ARG A 67 -2.67 15.27 -0.26
CA ARG A 67 -3.83 16.16 -0.46
C ARG A 67 -5.09 15.60 0.22
N PRO A 68 -6.12 16.43 0.46
CA PRO A 68 -7.40 15.96 1.02
C PRO A 68 -8.04 14.79 0.25
N ASP A 69 -7.88 14.74 -1.07
CA ASP A 69 -8.38 13.62 -1.88
C ASP A 69 -7.62 12.32 -1.61
N HIS A 70 -6.33 12.41 -1.31
CA HIS A 70 -5.52 11.27 -0.90
C HIS A 70 -5.99 10.72 0.45
N GLN A 71 -6.27 11.63 1.40
CA GLN A 71 -6.83 11.27 2.70
C GLN A 71 -8.17 10.53 2.56
N ARG A 72 -9.05 10.97 1.65
CA ARG A 72 -10.31 10.27 1.35
C ARG A 72 -10.08 8.86 0.81
N LEU A 73 -9.07 8.69 -0.06
CA LEU A 73 -8.72 7.38 -0.60
C LEU A 73 -8.20 6.44 0.49
N ILE A 74 -7.40 6.96 1.43
CA ILE A 74 -6.95 6.22 2.62
C ILE A 74 -8.17 5.79 3.46
N GLU A 75 -9.11 6.69 3.72
CA GLU A 75 -10.32 6.39 4.50
C GLU A 75 -11.20 5.33 3.82
N GLN A 76 -11.34 5.39 2.50
CA GLN A 76 -12.04 4.35 1.72
C GLN A 76 -11.33 3.00 1.85
N TYR A 77 -10.01 2.99 1.72
CA TYR A 77 -9.21 1.78 1.91
C TYR A 77 -9.41 1.20 3.31
N LEU A 78 -9.22 2.00 4.36
CA LEU A 78 -9.40 1.56 5.74
C LEU A 78 -10.82 1.05 6.00
N SER A 79 -11.82 1.70 5.42
CA SER A 79 -13.22 1.28 5.52
C SER A 79 -13.47 -0.08 4.86
N SER A 80 -12.78 -0.37 3.75
CA SER A 80 -12.87 -1.63 3.01
C SER A 80 -12.18 -2.82 3.69
N LEU A 81 -11.34 -2.57 4.69
CA LEU A 81 -10.66 -3.64 5.42
C LEU A 81 -11.64 -4.42 6.32
N PRO A 82 -11.48 -5.76 6.44
CA PRO A 82 -12.24 -6.56 7.39
C PRO A 82 -12.04 -6.05 8.82
N THR A 83 -13.08 -6.12 9.66
CA THR A 83 -13.05 -5.62 11.05
C THR A 83 -11.87 -6.15 11.88
N SER A 84 -11.40 -7.38 11.62
CA SER A 84 -10.23 -7.96 12.30
C SER A 84 -8.90 -7.26 11.99
N GLN A 85 -8.78 -6.50 10.88
CA GLN A 85 -7.59 -5.74 10.53
C GLN A 85 -7.62 -4.29 11.04
N LYS A 86 -8.79 -3.79 11.48
CA LYS A 86 -8.94 -2.43 12.04
C LYS A 86 -8.39 -2.30 13.47
N LEU A 87 -8.22 -3.42 14.18
CA LEU A 87 -7.87 -3.48 15.62
C LEU A 87 -6.36 -3.46 15.92
N GLY A 88 -5.48 -3.39 14.91
CA GLY A 88 -4.02 -3.33 15.09
C GLY A 88 -3.42 -1.92 15.15
N ALA A 89 -4.26 -0.88 15.18
CA ALA A 89 -3.86 0.53 15.13
C ALA A 89 -4.29 1.31 16.38
N SER A 90 -4.38 0.65 17.54
CA SER A 90 -4.68 1.26 18.85
C SER A 90 -3.48 1.18 19.77
#